data_AF-A0A0B7HTE1-F1
#
_entry.id   AF-A0A0B7HTE1-F1
#
_cell.length_a   1.000
_cell.length_b   1.000
_cell.length_c   1.000
_cell.angle_alpha   90.00
_cell.angle_beta   90.00
_cell.angle_gamma   90.00
#
_symmetry.space_group_name_H-M   'P 1'
#
loop_
_entity.id
_entity.type
_entity.pdbx_description
1 polymer ?
#
loop_
_entity_poly.entity_id
_entity_poly.type
_entity_poly.pdbx_seq_one_letter_code
_entity_poly.pdbx_strand_id
1 'polypeptide(L)'
;MNYVTIEFSRVDDISKLFGIRNTDKFQVNLTEGLGTGVLYPRSDTKLLNKERYDEFHIAGYGLSAKEGLHLVFFKHFLLVSELKGGYINMYDIRTTKSITDKANQTFSFFETILEVGGIFRF
;
A
#
# COMPACT_ATOMS: atom_id res chain seq x y z
N MET A 1 -5.74 -10.25 -8.01
CA MET A 1 -4.39 -10.58 -7.54
C MET A 1 -4.35 -10.37 -6.04
N ASN A 2 -3.82 -11.31 -5.25
CA ASN A 2 -3.69 -11.10 -3.81
C ASN A 2 -2.27 -10.61 -3.54
N TYR A 3 -2.15 -9.38 -3.07
CA TYR A 3 -0.88 -8.78 -2.67
C TYR A 3 -0.94 -8.54 -1.17
N VAL A 4 -0.06 -9.18 -0.42
CA VAL A 4 0.01 -9.03 1.03
C VAL A 4 1.18 -8.10 1.33
N THR A 5 0.88 -6.94 1.89
CA THR A 5 1.89 -5.94 2.27
C THR A 5 2.01 -5.82 3.76
N ILE A 6 3.24 -5.71 4.23
CA ILE A 6 3.59 -5.27 5.57
C ILE A 6 4.16 -3.87 5.43
N GLU A 7 3.61 -2.91 6.16
CA GLU A 7 4.03 -1.52 6.12
C GLU A 7 4.43 -1.04 7.50
N PHE A 8 5.60 -0.40 7.56
CA PHE A 8 6.05 0.34 8.72
C PHE A 8 5.87 1.82 8.46
N SER A 9 5.18 2.52 9.35
CA SER A 9 4.87 3.94 9.18
C SER A 9 5.18 4.69 10.46
N ARG A 10 5.77 5.86 10.31
CA ARG A 10 6.01 6.81 11.38
C ARG A 10 5.12 8.02 11.17
N VAL A 11 4.50 8.47 12.25
CA VAL A 11 3.69 9.69 12.27
C VAL A 11 4.37 10.68 13.20
N ASP A 12 4.78 11.82 12.67
CA ASP A 12 5.41 12.91 13.41
C ASP A 12 4.52 14.15 13.40
N ASP A 13 4.37 14.80 14.55
CA ASP A 13 3.64 16.07 14.67
C ASP A 13 4.55 17.22 14.21
N ILE A 14 4.23 17.78 13.05
CA ILE A 14 4.95 18.91 12.43
C ILE A 14 4.29 20.26 12.72
N SER A 15 3.22 20.31 13.53
CA SER A 15 2.48 21.54 13.84
C SER A 15 3.38 22.65 14.38
N LYS A 16 4.44 22.28 15.12
CA LYS A 16 5.43 23.22 15.67
C LYS A 16 6.27 23.90 14.58
N LEU A 17 6.58 23.20 13.48
CA LEU A 17 7.38 23.72 12.37
C LEU A 17 6.64 24.83 11.62
N PHE A 18 5.31 24.74 11.55
CA PHE A 18 4.43 25.75 10.93
C PHE A 18 4.04 26.90 11.89
N GLY A 19 4.68 26.98 13.06
CA GLY A 19 4.39 28.04 14.04
C GLY A 19 3.01 27.93 14.69
N ILE A 20 2.32 26.79 14.55
CA ILE A 20 0.99 26.57 15.10
C ILE A 20 1.15 26.28 16.60
N ARG A 21 0.97 27.31 17.42
CA ARG A 21 1.01 27.21 18.89
C ARG A 21 -0.28 26.64 19.48
N ASN A 22 -1.35 26.57 18.70
CA ASN A 22 -2.68 26.19 19.19
C ASN A 22 -3.18 24.93 18.47
N THR A 23 -2.61 23.79 18.84
CA THR A 23 -2.94 22.45 18.33
C THR A 23 -4.42 22.09 18.52
N ASP A 24 -5.11 22.79 19.42
CA ASP A 24 -6.55 22.62 19.65
C ASP A 24 -7.42 23.11 18.49
N LYS A 25 -6.94 24.07 17.70
CA LYS A 25 -7.66 24.60 16.52
C LYS A 25 -7.21 23.93 15.24
N PHE A 26 -5.93 23.66 15.11
CA PHE A 26 -5.36 23.07 13.91
C PHE A 26 -4.13 22.25 14.25
N GLN A 27 -4.12 20.99 13.82
CA GLN A 27 -3.00 20.08 13.98
C GLN A 27 -2.59 19.52 12.62
N VAL A 28 -1.29 19.46 12.40
CA VAL A 28 -0.68 18.94 11.19
C VAL A 28 0.27 17.81 11.57
N ASN A 29 -0.04 16.60 11.15
CA ASN A 29 0.85 15.45 11.30
C ASN A 29 1.34 15.02 9.92
N LEU A 30 2.62 14.66 9.86
CA LEU A 30 3.25 14.06 8.70
C LEU A 30 3.40 12.58 8.96
N THR A 31 2.99 11.76 8.00
CA THR A 31 3.15 10.31 8.01
C THR A 31 4.12 9.93 6.92
N GLU A 32 5.18 9.21 7.26
CA GLU A 32 6.12 8.64 6.30
C GLU A 32 6.19 7.14 6.56
N GLY A 33 6.10 6.34 5.51
CA GLY A 33 6.08 4.90 5.66
C GLY A 33 6.76 4.18 4.51
N LEU A 34 7.32 3.02 4.83
CA LEU A 34 7.88 2.09 3.87
C LEU A 34 7.19 0.74 4.05
N GLY A 35 6.83 0.13 2.94
CA GLY A 35 6.21 -1.17 2.88
C GLY A 35 7.01 -2.14 2.05
N THR A 36 6.91 -3.40 2.42
CA THR A 36 7.33 -4.52 1.59
C THR A 36 6.20 -5.52 1.55
N GLY A 37 5.98 -6.14 0.39
CA GLY A 37 4.93 -7.13 0.23
C GLY A 37 5.39 -8.31 -0.57
N VAL A 38 4.65 -9.40 -0.42
CA VAL A 38 4.78 -10.59 -1.26
C VAL A 38 3.50 -10.78 -2.03
N LEU A 39 3.65 -11.10 -3.31
CA LEU A 39 2.50 -11.36 -4.16
C LEU A 39 2.16 -12.84 -4.11
N TYR A 40 0.90 -13.12 -3.81
CA TYR A 40 0.33 -14.46 -3.70
C TYR A 40 -0.73 -14.63 -4.78
N PRO A 41 -0.35 -14.82 -6.05
CA PRO A 41 -1.33 -14.96 -7.11
C PRO A 41 -2.08 -16.27 -6.91
N ARG A 42 -3.37 -16.16 -6.59
CA ARG A 42 -4.31 -17.26 -6.79
C ARG A 42 -4.82 -17.17 -8.22
N SER A 43 -4.20 -17.92 -9.12
CA SER A 43 -4.65 -18.02 -10.51
C SER A 43 -5.76 -19.07 -10.60
N ASP A 44 -7.02 -18.65 -10.43
CA ASP A 44 -8.17 -19.54 -10.67
C ASP A 44 -8.56 -19.51 -12.16
N THR A 45 -7.66 -19.99 -13.03
CA THR A 45 -7.91 -20.08 -14.48
C THR A 45 -7.55 -21.47 -15.03
N LYS A 46 -8.56 -22.24 -15.42
CA LYS A 46 -8.39 -23.44 -16.27
C LYS A 46 -8.11 -22.98 -17.71
N LEU A 47 -6.84 -22.93 -18.11
CA LEU A 47 -6.47 -22.82 -19.51
C LEU A 47 -6.23 -24.21 -20.10
N LEU A 48 -6.98 -24.54 -21.17
CA LEU A 48 -6.73 -25.69 -22.07
C LEU A 48 -6.85 -27.10 -21.47
N ASN A 49 -7.83 -27.37 -20.60
CA ASN A 49 -8.19 -28.75 -20.18
C ASN A 49 -7.03 -29.58 -19.56
N LYS A 50 -5.95 -28.93 -19.12
CA LYS A 50 -4.78 -29.56 -18.49
C LYS A 50 -4.93 -29.56 -16.97
N GLU A 51 -4.32 -30.55 -16.33
CA GLU A 51 -4.40 -30.78 -14.88
C GLU A 51 -4.01 -29.55 -14.06
N ARG A 52 -4.84 -29.27 -13.05
CA ARG A 52 -4.75 -28.15 -12.12
C ARG A 52 -3.47 -28.27 -11.30
N TYR A 53 -2.60 -27.28 -11.38
CA TYR A 53 -1.40 -27.19 -10.55
C TYR A 53 -1.61 -26.04 -9.56
N ASP A 54 -2.20 -26.36 -8.42
CA ASP A 54 -2.61 -25.45 -7.35
C ASP A 54 -1.50 -25.40 -6.27
N GLU A 55 -0.26 -25.08 -6.68
CA GLU A 55 0.82 -24.85 -5.73
C GLU A 55 0.92 -23.36 -5.40
N PHE A 56 0.80 -23.08 -4.11
CA PHE A 56 1.07 -21.77 -3.53
C PHE A 56 2.54 -21.41 -3.78
N HIS A 57 2.80 -20.52 -4.74
CA HIS A 57 4.14 -20.02 -4.99
C HIS A 57 4.19 -18.51 -4.74
N ILE A 58 5.27 -18.06 -4.10
CA ILE A 58 5.61 -16.65 -4.01
C ILE A 58 5.99 -16.22 -5.42
N ALA A 59 5.20 -15.36 -6.03
CA ALA A 59 5.38 -14.97 -7.43
C ALA A 59 6.26 -13.74 -7.62
N GLY A 60 6.51 -13.02 -6.52
CA GLY A 60 7.15 -11.73 -6.56
C GLY A 60 7.27 -11.10 -5.19
N TYR A 61 8.12 -10.08 -5.13
CA TYR A 61 8.21 -9.15 -4.02
C TYR A 61 7.82 -7.76 -4.50
N GLY A 62 7.33 -6.94 -3.60
CA GLY A 62 7.01 -5.55 -3.84
C GLY A 62 7.59 -4.68 -2.76
N LEU A 63 8.01 -3.49 -3.15
CA LEU A 63 8.40 -2.42 -2.26
C LEU A 63 7.44 -1.25 -2.47
N SER A 64 7.02 -0.63 -1.38
CA SER A 64 6.19 0.57 -1.40
C SER A 64 6.75 1.62 -0.46
N ALA A 65 6.49 2.87 -0.80
CA ALA A 65 6.71 4.02 0.06
C ALA A 65 5.41 4.81 0.12
N LYS A 66 5.13 5.41 1.26
CA LYS A 66 3.99 6.29 1.43
C LYS A 66 4.37 7.53 2.21
N GLU A 67 3.75 8.63 1.84
CA GLU A 67 3.87 9.93 2.48
C GLU A 67 2.48 10.50 2.63
N GLY A 68 2.13 10.96 3.82
CA GLY A 68 0.79 11.38 4.17
C GLY A 68 0.77 12.66 4.98
N LEU A 69 -0.17 13.54 4.68
CA LEU A 69 -0.44 14.75 5.44
C LEU A 69 -1.80 14.62 6.12
N HIS A 70 -1.81 14.70 7.44
CA HIS A 70 -2.99 14.56 8.27
C HIS A 70 -3.30 15.92 8.89
N LEU A 71 -4.43 16.50 8.50
CA LEU A 71 -4.91 17.81 8.93
C LEU A 71 -6.13 17.64 9.82
N VAL A 72 -6.02 18.07 11.08
CA VAL A 72 -7.13 18.04 12.03
C VAL A 72 -7.57 19.45 12.35
N PHE A 73 -8.83 19.78 12.04
CA PHE A 73 -9.44 21.08 12.34
C PHE A 73 -10.35 20.97 13.55
N PHE A 74 -10.13 21.85 14.52
CA PHE A 74 -10.92 22.01 15.75
C PHE A 74 -11.12 20.71 16.54
N LYS A 75 -10.27 19.69 16.40
CA LYS A 75 -10.44 18.33 16.93
C LYS A 75 -11.68 17.57 16.40
N HIS A 76 -12.41 18.12 15.43
CA HIS A 76 -13.66 17.54 14.93
C HIS A 76 -13.57 17.09 13.47
N PHE A 77 -12.83 17.80 12.62
CA PHE A 77 -12.70 17.45 11.21
C PHE A 77 -11.31 16.91 10.93
N LEU A 78 -11.25 15.76 10.28
CA LEU A 78 -10.03 15.11 9.85
C LEU A 78 -9.99 15.13 8.32
N LEU A 79 -8.92 15.66 7.75
CA LEU A 79 -8.61 15.58 6.34
C LEU A 79 -7.25 14.91 6.21
N VAL A 80 -7.20 13.77 5.53
CA VAL A 80 -5.98 13.00 5.34
C VAL A 80 -5.73 12.89 3.84
N SER A 81 -4.55 13.32 3.41
CA SER A 81 -4.07 13.07 2.05
C SER A 81 -2.84 12.19 2.10
N GLU A 82 -2.90 11.00 1.52
CA GLU A 82 -1.77 10.08 1.46
C GLU A 82 -1.41 9.78 0.01
N LEU A 83 -0.12 9.81 -0.27
CA LEU A 83 0.48 9.39 -1.52
C LEU A 83 1.20 8.08 -1.26
N LYS A 84 0.91 7.07 -2.08
CA LYS A 84 1.55 5.76 -1.98
C LYS A 84 2.09 5.36 -3.32
N GLY A 85 3.40 5.21 -3.41
CA GLY A 85 4.10 4.71 -4.59
C GLY A 85 4.67 3.33 -4.31
N GLY A 86 4.78 2.49 -5.33
CA GLY A 86 5.49 1.23 -5.16
C GLY A 86 5.88 0.58 -6.46
N TYR A 87 6.78 -0.37 -6.33
CA TYR A 87 7.30 -1.19 -7.41
C TYR A 87 7.18 -2.65 -7.03
N ILE A 88 6.61 -3.45 -7.93
CA ILE A 88 6.39 -4.87 -7.73
C ILE A 88 7.09 -5.62 -8.86
N ASN A 89 7.93 -6.57 -8.45
CA ASN A 89 8.67 -7.45 -9.35
C ASN A 89 8.12 -8.87 -9.23
N MET A 90 7.48 -9.35 -10.29
CA MET A 90 7.02 -10.73 -10.40
C MET A 90 7.94 -11.50 -11.34
N TYR A 91 8.76 -12.38 -10.77
CA TYR A 91 9.84 -13.09 -11.48
C TYR A 91 9.52 -14.58 -11.74
N ASP A 92 8.39 -15.09 -11.25
CA ASP A 92 8.02 -16.50 -11.44
C ASP A 92 6.52 -16.64 -11.68
N ILE A 93 5.94 -15.97 -12.68
CA ILE A 93 4.54 -16.23 -13.06
C ILE A 93 4.51 -17.50 -13.90
N ARG A 94 4.10 -18.63 -13.30
CA ARG A 94 3.92 -19.90 -14.02
C ARG A 94 2.62 -19.89 -14.80
N THR A 95 2.73 -19.86 -16.13
CA THR A 95 1.56 -19.88 -17.03
C THR A 95 1.22 -21.29 -17.54
N THR A 96 2.07 -22.29 -17.30
CA THR A 96 1.88 -23.70 -17.71
C THR A 96 2.55 -24.67 -16.71
N LYS A 97 2.16 -25.95 -16.71
CA LYS A 97 2.71 -27.05 -15.87
C LYS A 97 4.21 -27.38 -16.12
N SER A 98 4.87 -26.69 -17.04
CA SER A 98 6.28 -26.89 -17.40
C SER A 98 7.16 -25.92 -16.62
N ILE A 99 8.23 -26.42 -16.00
CA ILE A 99 9.13 -25.66 -15.10
C ILE A 99 9.88 -24.54 -15.86
N THR A 100 9.92 -24.62 -17.19
CA THR A 100 10.69 -23.75 -18.08
C THR A 100 9.90 -22.53 -18.58
N ASP A 101 8.57 -22.54 -18.53
CA ASP A 101 7.73 -21.42 -18.98
C ASP A 101 7.46 -20.45 -17.82
N LYS A 102 8.37 -19.47 -17.66
CA LYS A 102 8.26 -18.39 -16.69
C LYS A 102 7.97 -17.07 -17.38
N ALA A 103 6.93 -16.38 -16.95
CA ALA A 103 6.68 -15.01 -17.33
C ALA A 103 7.20 -14.07 -16.23
N ASN A 104 7.94 -13.05 -16.65
CA ASN A 104 8.39 -11.96 -15.78
C ASN A 104 7.53 -10.74 -16.06
N GLN A 105 6.95 -10.16 -15.01
CA GLN A 105 6.18 -8.93 -15.11
C GLN A 105 6.55 -8.00 -13.96
N THR A 106 6.99 -6.81 -14.32
CA THR A 106 7.27 -5.73 -13.38
C THR A 106 6.22 -4.65 -13.54
N PHE A 107 5.66 -4.16 -12.45
CA PHE A 107 4.73 -3.05 -12.50
C PHE A 107 4.99 -2.06 -11.38
N SER A 108 4.85 -0.79 -11.71
CA SER A 108 4.87 0.31 -10.75
C SER A 108 3.44 0.78 -10.53
N PHE A 109 3.14 1.23 -9.32
CA PHE A 109 1.87 1.84 -8.99
C PHE A 109 2.10 3.16 -8.25
N PHE A 110 1.18 4.09 -8.45
CA PHE A 110 1.10 5.33 -7.71
C PHE A 110 -0.37 5.58 -7.38
N GLU A 111 -0.66 5.70 -6.09
CA GLU A 111 -1.99 5.86 -5.54
C GLU A 111 -2.02 7.17 -4.76
N THR A 112 -3.12 7.91 -4.96
CA THR A 112 -3.44 9.09 -4.16
C THR A 112 -4.72 8.78 -3.41
N ILE A 113 -4.63 8.82 -2.10
CA ILE A 113 -5.71 8.53 -1.17
C ILE A 113 -6.10 9.86 -0.52
N LEU A 114 -7.39 10.19 -0.59
CA LEU A 114 -7.97 11.35 0.08
C LEU A 114 -9.07 10.84 1.01
N GLU A 115 -8.90 11.08 2.30
CA GLU A 115 -9.87 10.72 3.32
C GLU A 115 -10.40 11.97 4.01
N VAL A 116 -11.71 12.00 4.21
CA VAL A 116 -12.40 13.05 4.95
C VAL A 116 -13.19 12.37 6.06
N GLY A 117 -12.97 12.77 7.30
CA GLY A 117 -13.55 12.15 8.48
C GLY A 117 -13.93 13.15 9.56
N GLY A 118 -14.69 12.67 10.53
CA GLY A 118 -15.06 13.42 11.73
C GLY A 118 -14.64 12.68 12.99
N ILE A 119 -14.06 13.39 13.96
CA ILE A 119 -13.74 12.86 15.29
C ILE A 119 -14.81 13.38 16.25
N PHE A 120 -15.60 12.46 16.82
CA PHE A 120 -16.60 12.77 17.85
C PHE A 120 -16.13 12.20 19.19
N ARG A 121 -15.89 13.07 20.16
CA ARG A 121 -15.64 12.68 21.56
C ARG A 121 -16.92 12.93 22.35
N PHE A 122 -17.52 11.84 22.84
CA PHE A 122 -18.63 11.86 23.80
C PHE A 122 -18.08 11.82 25.23
#